data_AF-A0A534J9C9-F1
#
_entry.id   AF-A0A534J9C9-F1
#
_cell.length_a   1.000
_cell.length_b   1.000
_cell.length_c   1.000
_cell.angle_alpha   90.00
_cell.angle_beta   90.00
_cell.angle_gamma   90.00
#
_symmetry.space_group_name_H-M   'P 1'
#
loop_
_entity.id
_entity.type
_entity.pdbx_description
1 polymer ?
#
loop_
_entity_poly.entity_id
_entity_poly.type
_entity_poly.pdbx_seq_one_letter_code
_entity_poly.pdbx_strand_id
1 'polypeptide(L)'
;MTVRNRGDATARDVLITPRIIHGPFFLDEPPKAVPVLKPGTFGTASWRIGASAAPGELEVGARIAYWDRDAEVRHEASAPPVRVDLRSPTTRPVYLSPAELQEKASRSLSVQEAFGLPYDAERAFPVVVDALPGEGLEKVEESTRGSGREFVGQASFHGLDRRRTSYAVRIVASRRGPASTLKLLVFVQAEESLFGFYWRIREAVHRALGTLPHQP
;
A
#
# COMPACT_ATOMS: atom_id res chain seq x y z
N MET A 1 4.96 0.75 15.77
CA MET A 1 6.05 0.51 16.73
C MET A 1 5.48 0.50 18.14
N THR A 2 5.89 -0.47 18.95
CA THR A 2 5.42 -0.62 20.33
C THR A 2 6.60 -0.44 21.28
N VAL A 3 6.47 0.46 22.25
CA VAL A 3 7.48 0.71 23.29
C VAL A 3 6.92 0.25 24.62
N ARG A 4 7.70 -0.53 25.37
CA ARG A 4 7.33 -1.04 26.69
C ARG A 4 8.30 -0.50 27.73
N ASN A 5 7.76 0.08 28.80
CA ASN A 5 8.58 0.45 29.95
C ASN A 5 8.87 -0.81 30.78
N ARG A 6 10.13 -1.24 30.79
CA ARG A 6 10.62 -2.39 31.57
C ARG A 6 11.34 -1.97 32.85
N GLY A 7 11.49 -0.67 33.09
CA GLY A 7 12.07 -0.15 34.32
C GLY A 7 11.04 -0.03 35.43
N ASP A 8 11.54 0.36 36.60
CA ASP A 8 10.74 0.50 37.82
C ASP A 8 10.20 1.92 38.02
N ALA A 9 10.69 2.90 37.23
CA ALA A 9 10.27 4.30 37.25
C ALA A 9 9.24 4.63 36.16
N THR A 10 8.44 5.67 36.37
CA THR A 10 7.48 6.14 35.35
C THR A 10 8.16 7.05 34.32
N ALA A 11 8.10 6.65 33.04
CA ALA A 11 8.55 7.49 31.93
C ALA A 11 7.44 8.46 31.51
N ARG A 12 7.78 9.75 31.38
CA ARG A 12 6.88 10.81 30.90
C ARG A 12 7.40 11.42 29.61
N ASP A 13 6.49 12.06 28.89
CA ASP A 13 6.79 12.79 27.66
C ASP A 13 7.58 11.93 26.66
N VAL A 14 7.19 10.66 26.54
CA VAL A 14 7.89 9.70 25.68
C VAL A 14 7.65 10.09 24.23
N LEU A 15 8.66 10.64 23.59
CA LEU A 15 8.61 11.06 22.21
C LEU A 15 9.28 10.01 21.33
N ILE A 16 8.53 9.48 20.37
CA ILE A 16 9.03 8.49 19.41
C ILE A 16 9.15 9.17 18.05
N THR A 17 10.38 9.24 17.54
CA THR A 17 10.71 9.83 16.23
C THR A 17 11.13 8.71 15.27
N PRO A 18 10.29 8.35 14.28
CA PRO A 18 10.64 7.33 13.32
C PRO A 18 11.71 7.83 12.34
N ARG A 19 12.49 6.92 11.77
CA ARG A 19 13.50 7.26 10.76
C ARG A 19 13.61 6.16 9.71
N ILE A 20 13.54 6.54 8.44
CA ILE A 20 13.98 5.68 7.33
C ILE A 20 15.51 5.64 7.37
N ILE A 21 16.06 4.43 7.52
CA ILE A 21 17.50 4.17 7.54
C ILE A 21 17.96 3.76 6.15
N HIS A 22 17.16 2.95 5.46
CA HIS A 22 17.47 2.46 4.12
C HIS A 22 16.21 2.31 3.27
N GLY A 23 16.38 2.49 1.96
CA GLY A 23 15.36 2.30 0.92
C GLY A 23 14.75 3.61 0.38
N PRO A 24 14.07 3.57 -0.77
CA PRO A 24 13.46 4.73 -1.41
C PRO A 24 12.09 5.07 -0.79
N PHE A 25 12.11 5.40 0.50
CA PHE A 25 10.91 5.65 1.29
C PHE A 25 10.99 6.98 2.03
N PHE A 26 9.83 7.54 2.38
CA PHE A 26 9.70 8.79 3.12
C PHE A 26 8.67 8.69 4.24
N LEU A 27 8.82 9.57 5.22
CA LEU A 27 7.97 9.73 6.40
C LEU A 27 7.63 11.21 6.54
N ASP A 28 6.38 11.58 6.26
CA ASP A 28 5.92 12.97 6.37
C ASP A 28 5.17 13.23 7.69
N GLU A 29 4.96 12.19 8.50
CA GLU A 29 4.28 12.31 9.78
C GLU A 29 5.24 12.77 10.90
N PRO A 30 4.78 13.66 11.80
CA PRO A 30 5.60 14.14 12.91
C PRO A 30 5.88 13.04 13.95
N PRO A 31 6.85 13.28 14.85
CA PRO A 31 7.05 12.43 16.03
C PRO A 31 5.75 12.25 16.83
N LYS A 32 5.57 11.05 17.41
CA LYS A 32 4.38 10.73 18.21
C LYS A 32 4.73 10.64 19.68
N ALA A 33 3.90 11.29 20.50
CA ALA A 33 4.05 11.27 21.95
C ALA A 33 3.21 10.15 22.56
N VAL A 34 3.81 9.44 23.52
CA VAL A 34 3.13 8.56 24.47
C VAL A 34 3.27 9.24 25.84
N PRO A 35 2.21 9.93 26.34
CA PRO A 35 2.37 10.89 27.43
C PRO A 35 2.93 10.32 28.72
N VAL A 36 2.51 9.11 29.09
CA VAL A 36 2.94 8.43 30.32
C VAL A 36 3.04 6.93 30.07
N LEU A 37 4.19 6.35 30.43
CA LEU A 37 4.40 4.90 30.49
C LEU A 37 4.78 4.50 31.91
N LYS A 38 3.83 3.91 32.63
CA LYS A 38 4.07 3.32 33.95
C LYS A 38 4.93 2.05 33.83
N PRO A 39 5.61 1.63 34.91
CA PRO A 39 6.32 0.35 34.95
C PRO A 39 5.45 -0.80 34.43
N GLY A 40 6.00 -1.61 33.53
CA GLY A 40 5.34 -2.76 32.93
C GLY A 40 4.35 -2.47 31.79
N THR A 41 3.95 -1.21 31.59
CA THR A 41 2.99 -0.81 30.52
C THR A 41 3.66 -0.58 29.17
N PHE A 42 2.85 -0.52 28.11
CA PHE A 42 3.30 -0.25 26.75
C PHE A 42 2.46 0.82 26.06
N GLY A 43 3.04 1.45 25.05
CA GLY A 43 2.37 2.37 24.15
C GLY A 43 2.74 2.07 22.71
N THR A 44 1.83 2.38 21.79
CA THR A 44 1.99 2.13 20.36
C THR A 44 1.91 3.43 19.60
N ALA A 45 2.87 3.64 18.70
CA ALA A 45 2.86 4.71 17.72
C ALA A 45 2.99 4.10 16.32
N SER A 46 2.15 4.57 15.40
CA SER A 46 2.07 4.08 14.02
C SER A 46 2.25 5.24 13.06
N TRP A 47 3.00 5.08 11.99
CA TRP A 47 3.18 6.10 10.95
C TRP A 47 2.93 5.47 9.59
N ARG A 48 2.45 6.28 8.65
CA ARG A 48 2.36 5.93 7.23
C ARG A 48 3.70 6.25 6.57
N ILE A 49 4.22 5.28 5.84
CA ILE A 49 5.44 5.40 5.03
C ILE A 49 5.02 5.41 3.57
N GLY A 50 5.51 6.40 2.83
CA GLY A 50 5.36 6.47 1.38
C GLY A 50 6.62 5.96 0.67
N ALA A 51 6.48 5.55 -0.59
CA ALA A 51 7.61 5.21 -1.47
C ALA A 51 7.84 6.34 -2.48
N SER A 52 9.09 6.77 -2.63
CA SER A 52 9.49 7.81 -3.59
C SER A 52 10.00 7.24 -4.92
N ALA A 53 10.28 5.94 -4.96
CA ALA A 53 10.63 5.19 -6.17
C ALA A 53 10.16 3.73 -6.03
N ALA A 54 10.54 2.88 -6.99
CA ALA A 54 10.22 1.45 -6.97
C ALA A 54 10.56 0.83 -5.60
N PRO A 55 9.57 0.21 -4.91
CA PRO A 55 9.76 -0.35 -3.58
C PRO A 55 10.85 -1.42 -3.57
N GLY A 56 11.73 -1.31 -2.57
CA GLY A 56 12.84 -2.21 -2.33
C GLY A 56 12.82 -2.74 -0.90
N GLU A 57 14.00 -3.01 -0.35
CA GLU A 57 14.16 -3.23 1.08
C GLU A 57 13.96 -1.90 1.83
N LEU A 58 13.09 -1.93 2.84
CA LEU A 58 12.86 -0.85 3.79
C LEU A 58 13.54 -1.20 5.10
N GLU A 59 14.39 -0.31 5.60
CA GLU A 59 14.87 -0.36 6.99
C GLU A 59 14.36 0.86 7.76
N VAL A 60 13.58 0.62 8.81
CA VAL A 60 12.98 1.66 9.66
C VAL A 60 13.42 1.49 11.10
N GLY A 61 13.95 2.55 11.69
CA GLY A 61 14.24 2.64 13.12
C GLY A 61 13.42 3.73 13.78
N ALA A 62 13.68 3.95 15.07
CA ALA A 62 13.19 5.14 15.75
C ALA A 62 14.13 5.57 16.87
N ARG A 63 14.16 6.87 17.14
CA ARG A 63 14.71 7.44 18.37
C ARG A 63 13.57 7.60 19.38
N ILE A 64 13.84 7.28 20.63
CA ILE A 64 12.92 7.42 21.76
C ILE A 64 13.58 8.35 22.76
N ALA A 65 12.93 9.47 23.07
CA ALA A 65 13.35 10.37 24.14
C ALA A 65 12.27 10.35 25.23
N TYR A 66 12.67 10.33 26.51
CA TYR A 66 11.72 10.38 27.62
C TYR A 66 12.33 11.06 28.85
N TRP A 67 11.46 11.55 29.73
CA TRP A 67 11.82 12.08 31.03
C TRP A 67 11.56 11.03 32.12
N ASP A 68 12.60 10.68 32.86
CA ASP A 68 12.45 9.99 34.14
C ASP A 68 12.17 11.04 35.21
N ARG A 69 10.97 10.99 35.78
CA ARG A 69 10.57 11.95 36.81
C ARG A 69 11.29 11.71 38.13
N ASP A 70 11.52 10.45 38.48
CA ASP A 70 12.04 10.08 39.80
C ASP A 70 13.53 10.41 39.90
N ALA A 71 14.24 10.33 38.76
CA ALA A 71 15.64 10.73 38.65
C ALA A 71 15.84 12.19 38.18
N GLU A 72 14.78 12.89 37.73
CA GLU A 72 14.86 14.19 37.06
C GLU A 72 15.89 14.24 35.90
N VAL A 73 15.91 13.19 35.06
CA VAL A 73 16.88 13.05 33.98
C VAL A 73 16.19 12.74 32.64
N ARG A 74 16.71 13.32 31.56
CA ARG A 74 16.34 12.95 30.18
C ARG A 74 17.13 11.75 29.73
N HIS A 75 16.42 10.79 29.16
CA HIS A 75 17.01 9.61 28.56
C HIS A 75 16.70 9.56 27.07
N GLU A 76 17.64 8.99 26.33
CA GLU A 76 17.47 8.67 24.93
C GLU A 76 17.81 7.21 24.69
N ALA A 77 16.98 6.58 23.87
CA ALA A 77 17.17 5.22 23.40
C ALA A 77 16.91 5.17 21.90
N SER A 78 17.44 4.14 21.25
CA SER A 78 17.11 3.82 19.86
C SER A 78 16.37 2.49 19.83
N ALA A 79 15.26 2.45 19.09
CA ALA A 79 14.61 1.20 18.75
C ALA A 79 15.49 0.45 17.74
N PRO A 80 15.71 -0.87 17.91
CA PRO A 80 16.35 -1.70 16.91
C PRO A 80 15.63 -1.54 15.56
N PRO A 81 16.37 -1.41 14.45
CA PRO A 81 15.75 -1.24 13.15
C PRO A 81 15.02 -2.50 12.72
N VAL A 82 13.89 -2.30 12.04
CA VAL A 82 13.10 -3.36 11.40
C VAL A 82 13.35 -3.29 9.90
N ARG A 83 13.69 -4.44 9.32
CA ARG A 83 13.87 -4.61 7.88
C ARG A 83 12.69 -5.35 7.29
N VAL A 84 12.15 -4.82 6.19
CA VAL A 84 11.04 -5.41 5.44
C VAL A 84 11.38 -5.37 3.96
N ASP A 85 11.25 -6.50 3.28
CA ASP A 85 11.36 -6.54 1.81
C ASP A 85 9.98 -6.24 1.21
N LEU A 86 9.87 -5.10 0.52
CA LEU A 86 8.64 -4.63 -0.10
C LEU A 86 8.71 -4.69 -1.63
N ARG A 87 9.68 -5.41 -2.19
CA ARG A 87 9.86 -5.54 -3.64
C ARG A 87 8.62 -6.13 -4.30
N SER A 88 8.29 -5.59 -5.47
CA SER A 88 7.19 -6.13 -6.27
C SER A 88 7.53 -7.54 -6.79
N PRO A 89 6.67 -8.55 -6.58
CA PRO A 89 6.92 -9.90 -7.07
C PRO A 89 6.82 -9.96 -8.58
N THR A 90 7.72 -10.66 -9.27
CA THR A 90 7.56 -10.94 -10.71
C THR A 90 6.44 -11.96 -10.92
N THR A 91 5.41 -11.56 -11.68
CA THR A 91 4.26 -12.41 -12.02
C THR A 91 4.36 -12.90 -13.47
N ARG A 92 3.74 -14.05 -13.74
CA ARG A 92 3.48 -14.55 -15.09
C ARG A 92 1.96 -14.63 -15.31
N PRO A 93 1.49 -14.37 -16.55
CA PRO A 93 0.08 -14.46 -16.88
C PRO A 93 -0.38 -15.91 -16.75
N VAL A 94 -1.50 -16.12 -16.07
CA VAL A 94 -2.17 -17.42 -15.95
C VAL A 94 -3.66 -17.19 -15.98
N TYR A 95 -4.33 -17.78 -16.96
CA TYR A 95 -5.79 -17.74 -17.03
C TYR A 95 -6.41 -18.53 -15.88
N LEU A 96 -7.46 -17.95 -15.29
CA LEU A 96 -8.41 -18.61 -14.41
C LEU A 96 -9.81 -18.30 -14.90
N SER A 97 -10.78 -19.17 -14.65
CA SER A 97 -12.17 -18.80 -14.84
C SER A 97 -12.57 -17.66 -13.88
N PRO A 98 -13.58 -16.83 -14.22
CA PRO A 98 -14.08 -15.80 -13.33
C PRO A 98 -14.50 -16.33 -11.94
N ALA A 99 -15.06 -17.54 -11.88
CA ALA A 99 -15.46 -18.18 -10.62
C ALA A 99 -14.24 -18.54 -9.74
N GLU A 100 -13.19 -19.13 -10.33
CA GLU A 100 -11.94 -19.43 -9.61
C GLU A 100 -11.23 -18.16 -9.14
N LEU A 101 -11.24 -17.11 -9.95
CA LEU A 101 -10.69 -15.81 -9.57
C LEU A 101 -11.43 -15.23 -8.37
N GLN A 102 -12.76 -15.26 -8.38
CA GLN A 102 -13.59 -14.79 -7.27
C GLN A 102 -13.33 -15.58 -5.99
N GLU A 103 -13.23 -16.92 -6.07
CA GLU A 103 -12.90 -17.75 -4.92
C GLU A 103 -11.53 -17.37 -4.33
N LYS A 104 -10.50 -17.23 -5.17
CA LYS A 104 -9.17 -16.83 -4.72
C LYS A 104 -9.14 -15.42 -4.11
N ALA A 105 -9.80 -14.46 -4.76
CA ALA A 105 -9.88 -13.08 -4.27
C ALA A 105 -10.57 -13.01 -2.90
N SER A 106 -11.61 -13.82 -2.66
CA SER A 106 -12.31 -13.86 -1.36
C SER A 106 -11.45 -14.30 -0.17
N ARG A 107 -10.33 -14.98 -0.43
CA ARG A 107 -9.38 -15.46 0.58
C ARG A 107 -8.07 -14.66 0.59
N SER A 108 -8.01 -13.57 -0.16
CA SER A 108 -6.82 -12.76 -0.34
C SER A 108 -6.87 -11.50 0.53
N LEU A 109 -5.70 -10.97 0.88
CA LEU A 109 -5.57 -9.60 1.35
C LEU A 109 -5.87 -8.66 0.19
N SER A 110 -6.44 -7.49 0.49
CA SER A 110 -6.77 -6.54 -0.55
C SER A 110 -6.48 -5.09 -0.15
N VAL A 111 -6.17 -4.29 -1.17
CA VAL A 111 -6.13 -2.85 -1.10
C VAL A 111 -6.99 -2.28 -2.21
N GLN A 112 -7.67 -1.18 -1.90
CA GLN A 112 -8.50 -0.45 -2.85
C GLN A 112 -8.08 1.02 -2.86
N GLU A 113 -7.91 1.56 -4.06
CA GLU A 113 -7.70 2.99 -4.29
C GLU A 113 -8.74 3.47 -5.31
N ALA A 114 -9.22 4.70 -5.16
CA ALA A 114 -10.08 5.35 -6.13
C ALA A 114 -9.48 6.71 -6.47
N PHE A 115 -9.35 7.01 -7.76
CA PHE A 115 -8.85 8.30 -8.21
C PHE A 115 -9.70 8.87 -9.35
N GLY A 116 -9.65 10.19 -9.48
CA GLY A 116 -10.26 10.91 -10.59
C GLY A 116 -9.51 10.62 -11.88
N LEU A 117 -10.24 10.50 -12.99
CA LEU A 117 -9.65 10.31 -14.30
C LEU A 117 -9.41 11.67 -14.98
N PRO A 118 -8.29 11.83 -15.72
CA PRO A 118 -7.97 13.07 -16.43
C PRO A 118 -8.88 13.34 -17.64
N TYR A 119 -9.64 12.33 -18.09
CA TYR A 119 -10.59 12.40 -19.20
C TYR A 119 -11.69 11.34 -19.00
N ASP A 120 -12.64 11.26 -19.95
CA ASP A 120 -13.79 10.37 -19.90
C ASP A 120 -13.40 8.90 -19.64
N ALA A 121 -14.17 8.24 -18.76
CA ALA A 121 -13.95 6.85 -18.37
C ALA A 121 -13.96 5.88 -19.57
N GLU A 122 -14.77 6.15 -20.58
CA GLU A 122 -14.85 5.43 -21.86
C GLU A 122 -13.52 5.40 -22.59
N ARG A 123 -12.77 6.50 -22.52
CA ARG A 123 -11.46 6.64 -23.16
C ARG A 123 -10.34 6.09 -22.28
N ALA A 124 -10.46 6.23 -20.96
CA ALA A 124 -9.46 5.76 -20.00
C ALA A 124 -9.44 4.24 -19.86
N PHE A 125 -10.62 3.61 -19.80
CA PHE A 125 -10.75 2.19 -19.52
C PHE A 125 -9.95 1.28 -20.47
N PRO A 126 -10.08 1.36 -21.81
CA PRO A 126 -9.35 0.46 -22.71
C PRO A 126 -7.83 0.63 -22.60
N VAL A 127 -7.34 1.86 -22.45
CA VAL A 127 -5.89 2.14 -22.33
C VAL A 127 -5.32 1.51 -21.05
N VAL A 128 -6.08 1.53 -19.96
CA VAL A 128 -5.67 0.86 -18.72
C VAL A 128 -5.75 -0.66 -18.86
N VAL A 129 -6.81 -1.19 -19.47
CA VAL A 129 -6.98 -2.63 -19.73
C VAL A 129 -5.81 -3.18 -20.54
N ASP A 130 -5.37 -2.46 -21.57
CA ASP A 130 -4.30 -2.89 -22.47
C ASP A 130 -2.90 -2.81 -21.83
N ALA A 131 -2.71 -1.98 -20.81
CA ALA A 131 -1.44 -1.84 -20.11
C ALA A 131 -1.15 -2.98 -19.12
N LEU A 132 -2.19 -3.51 -18.46
CA LEU A 132 -2.02 -4.48 -17.37
C LEU A 132 -1.41 -5.85 -17.78
N PRO A 133 -1.63 -6.39 -18.99
CA PRO A 133 -0.92 -7.58 -19.45
C PRO A 133 0.60 -7.45 -19.46
N GLY A 134 1.11 -6.24 -19.73
CA GLY A 134 2.54 -5.92 -19.68
C GLY A 134 3.17 -6.12 -18.30
N GLU A 135 2.36 -6.13 -17.23
CA GLU A 135 2.79 -6.37 -15.85
C GLU A 135 2.74 -7.86 -15.46
N GLY A 136 2.65 -8.76 -16.44
CA GLY A 136 2.65 -10.20 -16.23
C GLY A 136 1.33 -10.73 -15.69
N LEU A 137 0.22 -10.15 -16.15
CA LEU A 137 -1.15 -10.52 -15.78
C LEU A 137 -1.94 -11.00 -17.00
N GLU A 138 -2.80 -11.98 -16.79
CA GLU A 138 -3.75 -12.46 -17.80
C GLU A 138 -5.11 -11.79 -17.59
N LYS A 139 -5.74 -11.32 -18.66
CA LYS A 139 -7.10 -10.78 -18.59
C LYS A 139 -8.10 -11.93 -18.45
N VAL A 140 -8.86 -11.94 -17.35
CA VAL A 140 -9.83 -13.00 -17.04
C VAL A 140 -11.23 -12.63 -17.51
N GLU A 141 -11.64 -11.40 -17.28
CA GLU A 141 -12.95 -10.89 -17.69
C GLU A 141 -12.86 -9.41 -18.05
N GLU A 142 -13.71 -8.99 -18.97
CA GLU A 142 -13.91 -7.61 -19.34
C GLU A 142 -15.38 -7.39 -19.66
N SER A 143 -15.95 -6.29 -19.17
CA SER A 143 -17.29 -5.88 -19.52
C SER A 143 -17.40 -4.37 -19.53
N THR A 144 -18.17 -3.85 -20.47
CA THR A 144 -18.50 -2.43 -20.56
C THR A 144 -20.01 -2.28 -20.68
N ARG A 145 -20.58 -1.33 -19.96
CA ARG A 145 -21.97 -0.92 -20.09
C ARG A 145 -22.02 0.60 -20.10
N GLY A 146 -22.79 1.18 -21.01
CA GLY A 146 -22.98 2.62 -21.05
C GLY A 146 -24.26 3.00 -21.75
N SER A 147 -24.84 4.11 -21.33
CA SER A 147 -25.98 4.75 -21.99
C SER A 147 -25.90 6.28 -21.80
N GLY A 148 -25.89 7.02 -22.90
CA GLY A 148 -25.87 8.48 -22.88
C GLY A 148 -24.70 9.07 -22.07
N ARG A 149 -24.99 9.50 -20.84
CA ARG A 149 -24.05 10.17 -19.90
C ARG A 149 -23.50 9.25 -18.80
N GLU A 150 -23.79 7.96 -18.87
CA GLU A 150 -23.31 6.97 -17.90
C GLU A 150 -22.46 5.91 -18.60
N PHE A 151 -21.36 5.53 -17.94
CA PHE A 151 -20.51 4.43 -18.36
C PHE A 151 -19.92 3.71 -17.17
N VAL A 152 -19.77 2.40 -17.31
CA VAL A 152 -19.07 1.51 -16.40
C VAL A 152 -18.28 0.50 -17.22
N GLY A 153 -16.95 0.53 -17.10
CA GLY A 153 -16.05 -0.49 -17.60
C GLY A 153 -15.46 -1.27 -16.42
N GLN A 154 -15.42 -2.59 -16.52
CA GLN A 154 -14.83 -3.47 -15.52
C GLN A 154 -13.93 -4.50 -16.18
N ALA A 155 -12.75 -4.71 -15.63
CA ALA A 155 -11.89 -5.81 -16.04
C ALA A 155 -11.19 -6.41 -14.83
N SER A 156 -10.99 -7.73 -14.88
CA SER A 156 -10.25 -8.45 -13.85
C SER A 156 -9.10 -9.22 -14.49
N PHE A 157 -7.97 -9.26 -13.77
CA PHE A 157 -6.72 -9.82 -14.23
C PHE A 157 -6.12 -10.73 -13.16
N HIS A 158 -5.31 -11.70 -13.58
CA HIS A 158 -4.68 -12.65 -12.69
C HIS A 158 -3.27 -13.03 -13.13
N GLY A 159 -2.37 -13.21 -12.16
CA GLY A 159 -1.03 -13.74 -12.39
C GLY A 159 -0.55 -14.58 -11.22
N LEU A 160 0.45 -15.41 -11.49
CA LEU A 160 1.16 -16.18 -10.46
C LEU A 160 2.61 -15.75 -10.37
N ASP A 161 3.19 -15.72 -9.18
CA ASP A 161 4.64 -15.64 -9.05
C ASP A 161 5.31 -17.02 -9.25
N ARG A 162 6.64 -17.06 -9.09
CA ARG A 162 7.44 -18.30 -9.16
C ARG A 162 7.08 -19.33 -8.08
N ARG A 163 6.55 -18.88 -6.94
CA ARG A 163 6.09 -19.73 -5.83
C ARG A 163 4.63 -20.17 -6.00
N ARG A 164 3.99 -19.80 -7.12
CA ARG A 164 2.56 -20.01 -7.41
C ARG A 164 1.62 -19.26 -6.47
N THR A 165 2.10 -18.20 -5.81
CA THR A 165 1.25 -17.26 -5.07
C THR A 165 0.35 -16.54 -6.07
N SER A 166 -0.94 -16.44 -5.76
CA SER A 166 -1.92 -15.77 -6.62
C SER A 166 -1.95 -14.26 -6.37
N TYR A 167 -2.02 -13.52 -7.48
CA TYR A 167 -2.19 -12.08 -7.52
C TYR A 167 -3.33 -11.77 -8.48
N ALA A 168 -4.25 -10.91 -8.06
CA ALA A 168 -5.36 -10.47 -8.89
C ALA A 168 -5.53 -8.97 -8.85
N VAL A 169 -6.04 -8.42 -9.94
CA VAL A 169 -6.36 -6.99 -10.07
C VAL A 169 -7.77 -6.89 -10.61
N ARG A 170 -8.57 -5.99 -10.05
CA ARG A 170 -9.84 -5.57 -10.65
C ARG A 170 -9.82 -4.07 -10.82
N ILE A 171 -10.13 -3.62 -12.02
CA ILE A 171 -10.30 -2.20 -12.34
C ILE A 171 -11.77 -1.94 -12.66
N VAL A 172 -12.28 -0.82 -12.15
CA VAL A 172 -13.63 -0.33 -12.45
C VAL A 172 -13.54 1.15 -12.81
N ALA A 173 -13.66 1.45 -14.11
CA ALA A 173 -13.80 2.81 -14.59
C ALA A 173 -15.29 3.16 -14.64
N SER A 174 -15.66 4.35 -14.17
CA SER A 174 -17.05 4.80 -14.23
C SER A 174 -17.18 6.29 -14.46
N ARG A 175 -18.20 6.67 -15.24
CA ARG A 175 -18.61 8.05 -15.47
C ARG A 175 -20.06 8.22 -15.03
N ARG A 176 -20.31 9.24 -14.20
CA ARG A 176 -21.66 9.69 -13.82
C ARG A 176 -21.71 11.21 -13.93
N GLY A 177 -22.39 11.72 -14.97
CA GLY A 177 -22.36 13.15 -15.27
C GLY A 177 -20.95 13.59 -15.74
N PRO A 178 -20.40 14.71 -15.25
CA PRO A 178 -19.07 15.18 -15.68
C PRO A 178 -17.90 14.47 -14.98
N ALA A 179 -18.16 13.69 -13.92
CA ALA A 179 -17.12 13.06 -13.14
C ALA A 179 -16.79 11.65 -13.66
N SER A 180 -15.53 11.42 -13.99
CA SER A 180 -14.97 10.12 -14.34
C SER A 180 -14.00 9.65 -13.26
N THR A 181 -14.13 8.40 -12.84
CA THR A 181 -13.33 7.80 -11.77
C THR A 181 -12.84 6.42 -12.16
N LEU A 182 -11.72 6.01 -11.60
CA LEU A 182 -11.23 4.63 -11.67
C LEU A 182 -10.99 4.10 -10.27
N LYS A 183 -11.57 2.93 -9.98
CA LYS A 183 -11.28 2.15 -8.78
C LYS A 183 -10.33 1.04 -9.15
N LEU A 184 -9.21 0.96 -8.43
CA LEU A 184 -8.22 -0.10 -8.50
C LEU A 184 -8.35 -0.98 -7.26
N LEU A 185 -8.62 -2.27 -7.44
CA LEU A 185 -8.62 -3.27 -6.39
C LEU A 185 -7.49 -4.26 -6.68
N VAL A 186 -6.65 -4.48 -5.69
CA VAL A 186 -5.51 -5.40 -5.78
C VAL A 186 -5.67 -6.46 -4.71
N PHE A 187 -5.51 -7.72 -5.08
CA PHE A 187 -5.64 -8.89 -4.21
C PHE A 187 -4.35 -9.70 -4.24
N VAL A 188 -3.86 -10.08 -3.06
CA VAL A 188 -2.66 -10.93 -2.92
C VAL A 188 -2.87 -11.98 -1.83
N GLN A 189 -2.24 -13.15 -1.99
CA GLN A 189 -2.25 -14.19 -0.95
C GLN A 189 -1.13 -14.04 0.09
N ALA A 190 -0.09 -13.26 -0.22
CA ALA A 190 1.06 -13.04 0.66
C ALA A 190 1.13 -11.56 1.09
N GLU A 191 1.10 -11.29 2.40
CA GLU A 191 1.04 -9.93 2.96
C GLU A 191 2.27 -9.10 2.58
N GLU A 192 3.45 -9.71 2.62
CA GLU A 192 4.73 -9.08 2.29
C GLU A 192 4.77 -8.55 0.86
N SER A 193 4.00 -9.15 -0.06
CA SER A 193 3.94 -8.77 -1.46
C SER A 193 2.91 -7.67 -1.75
N LEU A 194 1.99 -7.38 -0.83
CA LEU A 194 0.84 -6.50 -1.08
C LEU A 194 1.28 -5.12 -1.56
N PHE A 195 2.18 -4.48 -0.81
CA PHE A 195 2.63 -3.12 -1.10
C PHE A 195 3.36 -3.04 -2.45
N GLY A 196 4.35 -3.91 -2.67
CA GLY A 196 5.13 -3.91 -3.90
C GLY A 196 4.30 -4.23 -5.15
N PHE A 197 3.38 -5.19 -5.05
CA PHE A 197 2.47 -5.53 -6.14
C PHE A 197 1.49 -4.37 -6.42
N TYR A 198 0.84 -3.83 -5.38
CA TYR A 198 -0.04 -2.67 -5.51
C TYR A 198 0.66 -1.47 -6.16
N TRP A 199 1.86 -1.12 -5.67
CA TRP A 199 2.63 0.01 -6.22
C TRP A 199 2.86 -0.20 -7.72
N ARG A 200 3.37 -1.36 -8.14
CA ARG A 200 3.63 -1.64 -9.57
C ARG A 200 2.38 -1.49 -10.43
N ILE A 201 1.25 -2.04 -9.98
CA ILE A 201 -0.01 -1.95 -10.74
C ILE A 201 -0.49 -0.50 -10.82
N ARG A 202 -0.45 0.23 -9.70
CA ARG A 202 -0.81 1.65 -9.66
C ARG A 202 0.06 2.48 -10.60
N GLU A 203 1.37 2.25 -10.64
CA GLU A 203 2.28 2.90 -11.58
C GLU A 203 1.96 2.60 -13.03
N ALA A 204 1.64 1.35 -13.36
CA ALA A 204 1.23 0.96 -14.71
C ALA A 204 -0.05 1.69 -15.13
N VAL A 205 -1.02 1.81 -14.21
CA VAL A 205 -2.26 2.57 -14.46
C VAL A 205 -1.97 4.06 -14.66
N HIS A 206 -1.15 4.69 -13.80
CA HIS A 206 -0.79 6.10 -13.96
C HIS A 206 -0.06 6.38 -15.28
N ARG A 207 0.89 5.51 -15.64
CA ARG A 207 1.62 5.57 -16.92
C ARG A 207 0.67 5.46 -18.11
N ALA A 208 -0.27 4.51 -18.07
CA ALA A 208 -1.29 4.32 -19.10
C ALA A 208 -2.19 5.55 -19.27
N LEU A 209 -2.50 6.24 -18.16
CA LEU A 209 -3.32 7.45 -18.15
C LEU A 209 -2.53 8.73 -18.51
N GLY A 210 -1.22 8.64 -18.70
CA GLY A 210 -0.36 9.82 -18.92
C GLY A 210 -0.30 10.76 -17.71
N THR A 211 -0.61 10.26 -16.52
CA THR A 211 -0.56 11.02 -15.26
C THR A 211 0.75 10.74 -14.54
N LEU A 212 1.32 11.74 -13.87
CA LEU A 212 2.50 11.53 -13.05
C LEU A 212 2.15 10.63 -11.86
N PRO A 213 2.85 9.51 -11.67
CA PRO A 213 2.79 8.81 -10.41
C PRO A 213 3.47 9.68 -9.34
N HIS A 214 2.83 9.78 -8.17
CA HIS A 214 3.28 10.56 -7.01
C HIS A 214 3.12 12.08 -7.16
N GLN A 215 2.03 12.61 -6.59
CA GLN A 215 2.10 13.92 -5.93
C GLN A 215 2.07 13.68 -4.41
N PRO A 216 2.95 14.35 -3.65
CA PRO A 216 2.93 14.31 -2.19
C PRO A 216 1.60 14.84 -1.61
#